data_AF-A0A4Q1FAF1-F1
#
_entry.id   AF-A0A4Q1FAF1-F1
#
_cell.length_a   1.000
_cell.length_b   1.000
_cell.length_c   1.000
_cell.angle_alpha   90.00
_cell.angle_beta   90.00
_cell.angle_gamma   90.00
#
_symmetry.space_group_name_H-M   'P 1'
#
loop_
_entity.id
_entity.type
_entity.pdbx_description
1 polymer ?
#
loop_
_entity_poly.entity_id
_entity_poly.type
_entity_poly.pdbx_seq_one_letter_code
_entity_poly.pdbx_strand_id
1 'polypeptide(L)'
;MKTLEFLLLGKNEEILAILLRLVNADENWNAIAFNNEKEAQEYFLNHKIDIVLLSSGIENHIEKEFTSFCLKKQPEVEVIEHFGGGSGLLKSEILHRLHLKGKL
;
A
#
# COMPACT_ATOMS: atom_id res chain seq x y z
N MET A 1 -17.67 -7.82 7.71
CA MET A 1 -16.23 -8.18 7.70
C MET A 1 -15.44 -6.94 8.08
N LYS A 2 -14.21 -7.06 8.60
CA LYS A 2 -13.39 -5.88 8.91
C LYS A 2 -12.89 -5.29 7.59
N THR A 3 -13.10 -3.99 7.37
CA THR A 3 -12.51 -3.27 6.24
C THR A 3 -10.99 -3.20 6.41
N LEU A 4 -10.24 -3.53 5.36
CA LEU A 4 -8.79 -3.40 5.34
C LEU A 4 -8.41 -1.98 4.91
N GLU A 5 -7.56 -1.34 5.70
CA GLU A 5 -7.06 0.02 5.45
C GLU A 5 -5.73 -0.01 4.69
N PHE A 6 -5.70 0.62 3.52
CA PHE A 6 -4.56 0.69 2.63
C PHE A 6 -4.00 2.10 2.51
N LEU A 7 -2.68 2.20 2.52
CA LEU A 7 -1.95 3.40 2.11
C LEU A 7 -1.15 3.09 0.85
N LEU A 8 -1.33 3.89 -0.20
CA LEU A 8 -0.61 3.78 -1.45
C LEU A 8 0.40 4.93 -1.55
N LEU A 9 1.66 4.63 -1.87
CA LEU A 9 2.69 5.63 -2.14
C LEU A 9 3.24 5.40 -3.54
N GLY A 10 3.41 6.45 -4.34
CA GLY A 10 3.99 6.34 -5.69
C GLY A 10 4.26 7.69 -6.33
N LYS A 11 5.27 7.79 -7.21
CA LYS A 11 5.57 9.05 -7.91
C LYS A 11 4.95 9.15 -9.30
N ASN A 12 4.58 8.03 -9.91
CA ASN A 12 3.82 8.04 -11.15
C ASN A 12 2.32 8.19 -10.82
N GLU A 13 1.80 9.40 -10.98
CA GLU A 13 0.42 9.74 -10.62
C GLU A 13 -0.63 8.97 -11.44
N GLU A 14 -0.37 8.69 -12.71
CA GLU A 14 -1.30 7.92 -13.57
C GLU A 14 -1.45 6.49 -13.04
N ILE A 15 -0.32 5.84 -12.72
CA ILE A 15 -0.31 4.48 -12.16
C ILE A 15 -0.93 4.48 -10.75
N LEU A 16 -0.60 5.49 -9.94
CA LEU A 16 -1.13 5.62 -8.58
C LEU A 16 -2.66 5.79 -8.58
N ALA A 17 -3.22 6.57 -9.50
CA ALA A 17 -4.66 6.75 -9.66
C ALA A 17 -5.36 5.45 -10.11
N ILE A 18 -4.75 4.71 -11.02
CA ILE A 18 -5.25 3.39 -11.44
C ILE A 18 -5.26 2.42 -10.25
N LEU A 19 -4.16 2.36 -9.49
CA LEU A 19 -4.02 1.50 -8.33
C LEU A 19 -5.08 1.83 -7.26
N LEU A 20 -5.25 3.12 -6.95
CA LEU A 20 -6.26 3.60 -6.00
C LEU A 20 -7.67 3.15 -6.39
N ARG A 21 -8.04 3.29 -7.66
CA ARG A 21 -9.35 2.86 -8.18
C ARG A 21 -9.53 1.35 -8.07
N LEU A 22 -8.50 0.57 -8.40
CA LEU A 22 -8.60 -0.89 -8.39
C LEU A 22 -8.70 -1.45 -6.97
N VAL A 23 -7.98 -0.88 -6.00
CA VAL A 23 -8.05 -1.31 -4.59
C VAL A 23 -9.43 -0.97 -4.01
N ASN A 24 -9.91 0.26 -4.24
CA ASN A 24 -11.24 0.70 -3.78
C ASN A 24 -12.43 0.08 -4.56
N ALA A 25 -12.18 -0.78 -5.54
CA ALA A 25 -13.24 -1.53 -6.21
C ALA A 25 -13.77 -2.69 -5.35
N ASP A 26 -13.06 -3.09 -4.30
CA ASP A 26 -13.53 -4.06 -3.31
C ASP A 26 -14.22 -3.34 -2.16
N GLU A 27 -15.46 -3.71 -1.84
CA GLU A 27 -16.25 -3.09 -0.76
C GLU A 27 -15.64 -3.30 0.64
N ASN A 28 -14.75 -4.28 0.80
CA ASN A 28 -14.08 -4.55 2.07
C ASN A 28 -12.73 -3.84 2.18
N TRP A 29 -12.30 -3.08 1.17
CA TRP A 29 -11.02 -2.39 1.16
C TRP A 29 -11.24 -0.87 1.11
N ASN A 30 -10.46 -0.13 1.88
CA ASN A 30 -10.43 1.33 1.85
C ASN A 30 -8.99 1.78 1.63
N ALA A 31 -8.75 2.54 0.57
CA ALA A 31 -7.42 2.99 0.20
C ALA A 31 -7.33 4.51 0.04
N ILE A 32 -6.20 5.06 0.48
CA ILE A 32 -5.77 6.43 0.23
C ILE A 32 -4.41 6.43 -0.47
N ALA A 33 -4.17 7.41 -1.34
CA ALA A 33 -2.95 7.51 -2.12
C ALA A 33 -2.20 8.82 -1.88
N PHE A 34 -0.87 8.75 -1.87
CA PHE A 34 0.03 9.88 -1.72
C PHE A 34 1.14 9.81 -2.77
N ASN A 35 1.52 10.96 -3.32
CA ASN A 35 2.74 11.11 -4.13
C ASN A 35 3.90 11.73 -3.33
N ASN A 36 3.67 12.03 -2.05
CA ASN A 36 4.61 12.66 -1.14
C ASN A 36 4.81 11.79 0.11
N GLU A 37 6.06 11.47 0.42
CA GLU A 37 6.45 10.62 1.53
C GLU A 37 6.09 11.22 2.88
N LYS A 38 6.25 12.54 3.05
CA LYS A 38 5.99 13.21 4.32
C LYS A 38 4.50 13.21 4.64
N GLU A 39 3.67 13.50 3.65
CA GLU A 39 2.20 13.44 3.81
C GLU A 39 1.75 12.01 4.10
N ALA A 40 2.32 11.03 3.39
CA ALA A 40 2.06 9.62 3.66
C ALA A 40 2.47 9.20 5.07
N GLN A 41 3.65 9.63 5.54
CA GLN A 41 4.13 9.38 6.91
C GLN A 41 3.20 10.02 7.95
N GLU A 42 2.80 11.27 7.74
CA GLU A 42 1.88 11.97 8.63
C GLU A 42 0.54 11.26 8.73
N TYR A 43 -0.04 10.87 7.59
CA TYR A 43 -1.28 10.09 7.58
C TYR A 43 -1.10 8.74 8.30
N PHE A 44 0.00 8.03 8.01
CA PHE A 44 0.31 6.74 8.62
C PHE A 44 0.46 6.80 10.14
N LEU A 45 0.97 7.90 10.70
CA LEU A 45 1.09 8.06 12.15
C LEU A 45 -0.25 8.28 12.84
N ASN A 46 -1.24 8.82 12.12
CA ASN A 46 -2.55 9.18 12.66
C ASN A 46 -3.64 8.12 12.40
N HIS A 47 -3.36 7.12 11.57
CA HIS A 47 -4.32 6.09 11.17
C HIS A 47 -3.74 4.69 11.31
N LYS A 48 -4.57 3.72 11.71
CA LYS A 48 -4.17 2.31 11.68
C LYS A 48 -4.21 1.82 10.23
N ILE A 49 -3.07 1.41 9.71
CA ILE A 49 -2.94 0.93 8.33
C ILE A 49 -2.65 -0.57 8.37
N ASP A 50 -3.44 -1.35 7.64
CA ASP A 50 -3.25 -2.80 7.56
C ASP A 50 -2.20 -3.14 6.48
N ILE A 51 -2.21 -2.38 5.37
CA ILE A 51 -1.37 -2.64 4.18
C ILE A 51 -0.83 -1.33 3.58
N VAL A 52 0.47 -1.32 3.26
CA VAL A 52 1.12 -0.27 2.46
C VAL A 52 1.51 -0.85 1.10
N LEU A 53 1.08 -0.22 0.01
CA LEU A 53 1.51 -0.57 -1.34
C LEU A 53 2.45 0.51 -1.87
N LEU A 54 3.70 0.14 -2.16
CA LEU A 54 4.66 1.00 -2.84
C LEU A 54 4.53 0.76 -4.35
N SER A 55 4.17 1.84 -5.04
CA SER A 55 3.95 1.90 -6.48
C SER A 55 5.16 2.46 -7.21
N SER A 56 5.06 2.58 -8.52
CA SER A 56 6.15 2.96 -9.40
C SER A 56 6.66 4.40 -9.21
N GLY A 57 7.93 4.60 -9.58
CA GLY A 57 8.60 5.89 -9.61
C GLY A 57 9.24 6.32 -8.28
N ILE A 58 9.18 5.49 -7.25
CA ILE A 58 9.89 5.72 -5.99
C ILE A 58 11.34 5.24 -6.14
N GLU A 59 12.28 6.02 -5.65
CA GLU A 59 13.68 5.59 -5.61
C GLU A 59 13.87 4.49 -4.55
N ASN A 60 14.70 3.49 -4.87
CA ASN A 60 14.94 2.33 -4.00
C ASN A 60 15.37 2.70 -2.56
N HIS A 61 16.12 3.79 -2.39
CA HIS A 61 16.51 4.25 -1.06
C HIS A 61 15.30 4.78 -0.26
N ILE A 62 14.39 5.50 -0.92
CA ILE A 62 13.16 6.02 -0.34
C ILE A 62 12.22 4.88 0.03
N GLU A 63 12.05 3.87 -0.84
CA GLU A 63 11.23 2.69 -0.53
C GLU A 63 11.72 2.00 0.75
N LYS A 64 13.04 1.75 0.86
CA LYS A 64 13.64 1.11 2.03
C LYS A 64 13.46 1.93 3.30
N GLU A 65 13.65 3.24 3.22
CA GLU A 65 13.44 4.16 4.35
C GLU A 65 11.96 4.18 4.78
N PHE A 66 11.04 4.27 3.84
CA PHE A 66 9.61 4.28 4.11
C PHE A 66 9.10 2.94 4.66
N THR A 67 9.55 1.81 4.11
CA THR A 67 9.27 0.46 4.64
C THR A 67 9.78 0.34 6.06
N SER A 68 11.02 0.74 6.33
CA SER A 68 11.62 0.69 7.67
C SER A 68 10.85 1.57 8.66
N PHE A 69 10.41 2.75 8.23
CA PHE A 69 9.54 3.63 9.01
C PHE A 69 8.20 2.95 9.36
N CYS A 70 7.52 2.36 8.37
CA CYS A 70 6.22 1.72 8.55
C CYS A 70 6.31 0.57 9.56
N LEU A 71 7.27 -0.34 9.36
CA LEU A 71 7.48 -1.51 10.24
C LEU A 71 7.90 -1.10 11.66
N LYS A 72 8.63 0.01 11.81
CA LYS A 72 8.99 0.55 13.14
C LYS A 72 7.78 1.15 13.87
N LYS A 73 6.86 1.79 13.15
CA LYS A 73 5.73 2.52 13.74
C LYS A 73 4.50 1.64 13.96
N GLN A 74 4.22 0.73 13.04
CA GLN A 74 3.13 -0.25 13.14
C GLN A 74 3.70 -1.62 12.74
N PRO A 75 4.25 -2.42 13.67
CA PRO A 75 4.91 -3.69 13.35
C PRO A 75 4.02 -4.74 12.67
N GLU A 76 2.70 -4.59 12.78
CA GLU A 76 1.73 -5.49 12.16
C GLU A 76 1.40 -5.12 10.71
N VAL A 77 1.83 -3.94 10.21
CA VAL A 77 1.53 -3.51 8.84
C VAL A 77 2.23 -4.44 7.83
N GLU A 78 1.54 -4.79 6.75
CA GLU A 78 2.19 -5.45 5.61
C GLU A 78 2.63 -4.38 4.60
N VAL A 79 3.91 -4.37 4.23
CA VAL A 79 4.43 -3.50 3.16
C VAL A 79 4.71 -4.35 1.92
N ILE A 80 4.13 -3.96 0.79
CA ILE A 80 4.29 -4.64 -0.50
C ILE A 80 4.99 -3.69 -1.47
N GLU A 81 6.23 -4.04 -1.83
CA GLU A 81 7.09 -3.27 -2.73
C GLU A 81 6.82 -3.58 -4.21
N HIS A 82 7.16 -2.64 -5.09
CA HIS A 82 7.23 -2.85 -6.54
C HIS A 82 5.96 -3.42 -7.20
N PHE A 83 4.80 -2.84 -6.89
CA PHE A 83 3.57 -3.25 -7.56
C PHE A 83 3.49 -2.68 -9.00
N GLY A 84 3.69 -3.52 -10.02
CA GLY A 84 3.75 -3.07 -11.42
C GLY A 84 3.70 -4.13 -12.53
N GLY A 85 3.37 -5.40 -12.21
CA GLY A 85 3.42 -6.52 -13.17
C GLY A 85 2.26 -6.64 -14.17
N GLY A 86 1.26 -5.75 -14.10
CA GLY A 86 0.05 -5.75 -14.94
C GLY A 86 -1.23 -5.67 -14.12
N SER A 87 -2.20 -4.86 -14.56
CA SER A 87 -3.41 -4.54 -13.78
C SER A 87 -4.37 -5.73 -13.56
N GLY A 88 -4.27 -6.79 -14.38
CA GLY A 88 -5.20 -7.92 -14.34
C GLY A 88 -5.08 -8.86 -13.14
N LEU A 89 -3.99 -8.78 -12.36
CA LEU A 89 -3.69 -9.71 -11.26
C LEU A 89 -3.63 -9.06 -9.87
N LEU A 90 -3.77 -7.74 -9.79
CA LEU A 90 -3.56 -6.95 -8.57
C LEU A 90 -4.26 -7.53 -7.34
N LYS A 91 -5.56 -7.79 -7.46
CA LYS A 91 -6.37 -8.30 -6.35
C LYS A 91 -5.90 -9.69 -5.91
N SER A 92 -5.63 -10.59 -6.86
CA SER A 92 -5.16 -11.94 -6.57
C SER A 92 -3.80 -11.95 -5.87
N GLU A 93 -2.89 -11.05 -6.26
CA GLU A 93 -1.57 -10.92 -5.63
C GLU A 93 -1.65 -10.39 -4.20
N ILE A 94 -2.49 -9.37 -3.94
CA ILE A 94 -2.75 -8.87 -2.59
C ILE A 94 -3.35 -9.97 -1.72
N LEU A 95 -4.39 -10.65 -2.19
CA LEU A 95 -5.04 -11.73 -1.44
C LEU A 95 -4.06 -12.88 -1.15
N HIS A 96 -3.24 -13.26 -2.13
CA HIS A 96 -2.23 -14.29 -1.94
C HIS A 96 -1.18 -13.91 -0.89
N ARG A 97 -0.68 -12.65 -0.91
CA ARG A 97 0.22 -12.12 0.12
C ARG A 97 -0.41 -12.17 1.51
N LEU A 98 -1.67 -11.75 1.64
CA LEU A 98 -2.39 -11.76 2.91
C LEU A 98 -2.62 -13.18 3.43
N HIS A 99 -2.94 -14.13 2.55
CA HIS A 99 -3.07 -15.54 2.90
C HIS A 99 -1.76 -16.12 3.43
N LEU A 100 -0.64 -15.89 2.74
CA LEU A 100 0.70 -16.35 3.19
C LEU A 100 1.10 -15.77 4.55
N LYS A 101 0.52 -14.63 4.95
CA LYS A 101 0.77 -13.95 6.23
C LYS A 101 -0.25 -14.32 7.31
N GLY A 102 -1.22 -15.19 7.04
CA GLY A 102 -2.27 -15.57 7.99
C GLY A 102 -3.22 -14.42 8.34
N LYS A 103 -3.36 -13.43 7.45
CA LYS A 103 -4.27 -12.28 7.60
C LYS A 103 -5.66 -12.51 6.98
N LEU A 104 -5.84 -13.66 6.32
CA LEU A 104 -7.08 -14.17 5.73
C LEU A 104 -7.24 -15.64 6.12
#